data_AF-A0A2M7WTM7-F1
#
_entry.id   AF-A0A2M7WTM7-F1
#
_cell.length_a   1.000
_cell.length_b   1.000
_cell.length_c   1.000
_cell.angle_alpha   90.00
_cell.angle_beta   90.00
_cell.angle_gamma   90.00
#
_symmetry.space_group_name_H-M   'P 1'
#
loop_
_entity.id
_entity.type
_entity.pdbx_description
1 polymer ?
#
loop_
_entity_poly.entity_id
_entity_poly.type
_entity_poly.pdbx_seq_one_letter_code
_entity_poly.pdbx_strand_id
1 'polypeptide(L)' 'MARKKTDLEAVDKATGTQESTPEGGRQKALLREALQSAIFNSANFSSIATDASGVIQIFNVGAERMLG' A
#
# COMPACT_ATOMS: atom_id res chain seq x y z
N MET A 1 57.71 26.55 -9.66
CA MET A 1 56.24 26.62 -9.70
C MET A 1 55.71 25.96 -8.43
N ALA A 2 55.37 26.78 -7.44
CA ALA A 2 55.12 26.39 -6.05
C ALA A 2 53.65 25.98 -5.79
N ARG A 3 53.48 25.33 -4.64
CA ARG A 3 52.32 24.59 -4.13
C ARG A 3 51.02 25.39 -3.93
N LYS A 4 49.94 24.59 -3.81
CA LYS A 4 48.72 24.76 -3.00
C LYS A 4 47.76 25.90 -3.39
N LYS A 5 46.59 25.48 -3.85
CA LYS A 5 45.32 26.14 -3.51
C LYS A 5 44.47 25.16 -2.71
N THR A 6 44.42 25.42 -1.40
CA THR A 6 43.28 25.31 -0.49
C THR A 6 42.00 25.72 -1.25
N ASP A 7 40.84 25.05 -1.12
CA ASP A 7 40.01 25.10 0.08
C ASP A 7 39.12 23.85 0.27
N LEU A 8 38.96 23.52 1.55
CA LEU A 8 37.91 22.70 2.15
C LEU A 8 36.53 23.40 2.02
N GLU A 9 35.46 22.68 2.40
CA GLU A 9 34.03 23.04 2.49
C GLU A 9 33.21 22.57 1.27
N ALA A 10 32.12 21.79 1.37
CA ALA A 10 31.27 21.33 2.47
C ALA A 10 30.70 19.95 2.05
N VAL A 11 30.83 18.91 2.88
CA VAL A 11 29.80 18.45 3.83
C VAL A 11 28.42 18.30 3.20
N ASP A 12 28.12 17.03 2.93
CA ASP A 12 26.86 16.35 3.23
C ASP A 12 25.60 16.78 2.47
N LYS A 13 25.21 15.93 1.52
CA LYS A 13 23.79 15.60 1.41
C LYS A 13 23.62 14.13 1.08
N ALA A 14 23.74 13.30 2.12
CA ALA A 14 22.93 12.09 2.20
C ALA A 14 21.46 12.46 1.89
N THR A 15 20.91 11.97 0.78
CA THR A 15 19.47 11.80 0.65
C THR A 15 19.28 10.36 0.26
N GLY A 16 18.89 9.57 1.26
CA GLY A 16 19.17 8.16 1.35
C GLY A 16 18.64 7.35 0.18
N THR A 17 19.49 6.42 -0.26
CA THR A 17 19.04 5.09 -0.64
C THR A 17 17.97 4.68 0.36
N GLN A 18 16.72 4.64 -0.09
CA GLN A 18 15.62 4.08 0.68
C GLN A 18 15.97 2.60 0.87
N GLU A 19 16.64 2.32 1.99
CA GLU A 19 16.72 0.98 2.54
C GLU A 19 15.29 0.58 2.85
N SER A 20 14.67 -0.09 1.89
CA SER A 20 13.39 -0.77 2.09
C SER A 20 13.66 -1.90 3.05
N THR A 21 13.61 -1.61 4.35
CA THR A 21 13.59 -2.64 5.38
C THR A 21 12.36 -3.52 5.10
N PRO A 22 12.53 -4.83 4.84
CA PRO A 22 11.45 -5.70 4.35
C PRO A 22 10.30 -5.89 5.35
N GLU A 23 10.45 -5.43 6.59
CA GLU A 23 9.49 -5.60 7.69
C GLU A 23 8.33 -4.60 7.65
N GLY A 24 8.60 -3.33 7.31
CA GLY A 24 7.56 -2.30 7.21
C GLY A 24 6.57 -2.55 6.06
N GLY A 25 7.04 -3.18 4.98
CA GLY A 25 6.19 -3.61 3.86
C GLY A 25 5.28 -4.78 4.23
N ARG A 26 5.82 -5.79 4.94
CA ARG A 26 5.07 -6.96 5.40
C ARG A 26 3.94 -6.56 6.35
N GLN A 27 4.23 -5.73 7.35
CA GLN A 27 3.21 -5.28 8.31
C GLN A 27 2.07 -4.49 7.62
N LYS A 28 2.39 -3.65 6.63
CA LYS A 28 1.40 -2.91 5.86
C LYS A 28 0.55 -3.82 4.96
N ALA A 29 1.15 -4.86 4.38
CA ALA A 29 0.41 -5.85 3.58
C ALA A 29 -0.60 -6.61 4.45
N LEU A 30 -0.17 -7.09 5.62
CA LEU A 30 -1.05 -7.76 6.59
C LEU A 30 -2.21 -6.86 7.04
N LEU A 31 -1.95 -5.58 7.33
CA LEU A 31 -3.00 -4.65 7.72
C LEU A 31 -4.02 -4.42 6.59
N ARG A 32 -3.55 -4.33 5.33
CA ARG A 32 -4.44 -4.19 4.17
C ARG A 32 -5.31 -5.43 3.98
N GLU A 33 -4.73 -6.62 4.10
CA GLU A 33 -5.45 -7.89 3.98
C GLU A 33 -6.50 -8.06 5.09
N ALA A 34 -6.14 -7.72 6.33
CA ALA A 34 -7.06 -7.74 7.47
C ALA A 34 -8.24 -6.78 7.25
N LEU A 35 -7.97 -5.55 6.80
CA LEU A 35 -9.01 -4.57 6.51
C LEU A 35 -9.90 -5.01 5.34
N GLN A 36 -9.30 -5.50 4.25
CA GLN A 36 -10.05 -6.00 3.10
C GLN A 36 -10.98 -7.15 3.53
N SER A 37 -10.48 -8.07 4.35
CA SER A 37 -11.28 -9.18 4.89
C SER A 37 -12.41 -8.68 5.79
N ALA A 38 -12.14 -7.70 6.66
CA ALA A 38 -13.15 -7.11 7.52
C ALA A 38 -14.27 -6.41 6.73
N ILE A 39 -13.92 -5.70 5.64
CA ILE A 39 -14.89 -5.06 4.75
C ILE A 39 -15.69 -6.13 3.99
N PHE A 40 -15.02 -7.12 3.40
CA PHE A 40 -15.65 -8.16 2.61
C PHE A 40 -16.66 -8.98 3.43
N ASN A 41 -16.33 -9.34 4.67
CA ASN A 41 -17.19 -10.17 5.52
C ASN A 41 -18.23 -9.38 6.33
N SER A 42 -18.26 -8.05 6.23
CA SER A 42 -19.20 -7.21 6.99
C SER A 42 -20.57 -7.19 6.34
N ALA A 43 -21.62 -7.32 7.14
CA ALA A 43 -23.01 -7.11 6.70
C ALA A 43 -23.36 -5.62 6.51
N ASN A 44 -22.49 -4.70 6.94
CA ASN A 44 -22.72 -3.26 6.85
C ASN A 44 -22.14 -2.64 5.56
N PHE A 45 -21.34 -3.39 4.80
CA PHE A 45 -20.74 -2.93 3.55
C PHE A 45 -21.14 -3.86 2.40
N SER A 46 -21.54 -3.27 1.28
CA SER A 46 -21.79 -4.02 0.04
C SER A 46 -20.52 -4.04 -0.81
N SER A 47 -20.05 -5.23 -1.17
CA SER A 47 -18.97 -5.43 -2.13
C SER A 47 -19.49 -6.23 -3.31
N ILE A 48 -19.42 -5.61 -4.50
CA ILE A 48 -19.87 -6.21 -5.76
C ILE A 48 -18.76 -6.02 -6.79
N ALA A 49 -18.38 -7.11 -7.44
CA ALA A 49 -17.46 -7.07 -8.58
C ALA A 49 -18.05 -7.89 -9.72
N THR A 50 -17.97 -7.35 -10.93
CA THR A 50 -18.40 -8.04 -12.14
C THR A 50 -17.22 -8.33 -13.05
N ASP A 51 -17.38 -9.31 -13.93
CA ASP A 51 -16.48 -9.48 -15.06
C ASP A 51 -16.81 -8.48 -16.20
N ALA A 52 -16.10 -8.60 -17.32
CA ALA A 52 -16.29 -7.76 -18.49
C ALA A 52 -17.65 -7.95 -19.20
N SER A 53 -18.32 -9.08 -18.97
CA SER A 53 -19.65 -9.36 -19.51
C SER A 53 -20.77 -8.87 -18.57
N GLY A 54 -20.41 -8.32 -17.41
CA GLY A 54 -21.35 -7.84 -16.40
C GLY A 54 -21.86 -8.93 -15.45
N VAL A 55 -21.27 -10.13 -15.46
CA VAL A 55 -21.65 -11.22 -14.54
C VAL A 55 -21.06 -10.92 -13.17
N ILE A 56 -21.88 -11.02 -12.12
CA ILE A 56 -21.45 -10.79 -10.73
C ILE A 56 -20.58 -11.96 -10.28
N GLN A 57 -19.32 -11.66 -9.97
CA GLN A 57 -18.32 -12.61 -9.49
C GLN A 57 -18.15 -12.54 -7.97
N ILE A 58 -18.42 -11.38 -7.37
CA ILE A 58 -18.39 -11.15 -5.94
C ILE A 58 -19.72 -10.54 -5.54
N PHE A 59 -20.37 -11.13 -4.55
CA PHE A 59 -21.55 -10.59 -3.89
C PHE A 59 -21.46 -10.98 -2.42
N ASN A 60 -21.07 -10.06 -1.56
CA ASN A 60 -20.86 -10.38 -0.14
C ASN A 60 -22.17 -10.31 0.67
N VAL A 61 -22.09 -10.69 1.95
CA VAL A 61 -23.25 -10.73 2.86
C VAL A 61 -23.94 -9.37 3.04
N GLY A 62 -23.21 -8.26 2.99
CA GLY A 62 -23.83 -6.93 3.04
C GLY A 62 -24.62 -6.60 1.78
N ALA A 63 -24.11 -6.98 0.61
CA ALA A 63 -24.82 -6.80 -0.66
C ALA A 63 -26.10 -7.66 -0.71
N GLU A 64 -26.04 -8.91 -0.26
CA GLU A 64 -27.21 -9.78 -0.13
C GLU A 64 -28.28 -9.17 0.79
N ARG A 65 -27.87 -8.64 1.95
CA ARG A 65 -28.81 -8.05 2.90
C ARG A 65 -29.49 -6.77 2.37
N MET A 66 -28.79 -6.00 1.55
CA MET A 66 -29.27 -4.70 1.07
C MET A 66 -30.02 -4.78 -0.27
N LEU A 67 -29.64 -5.70 -1.14
CA LEU A 67 -30.11 -5.78 -2.53
C LEU A 67 -30.83 -7.09 -2.86
N GLY A 68 -30.91 -8.02 -1.90
CA GLY A 68 -31.69 -9.27 -1.98
C GLY A 68 -33.16 -9.08 -1.62
#